data_AF-X0UHB5-F1
#
_entry.id   AF-X0UHB5-F1
#
_cell.length_a   1.000
_cell.length_b   1.000
_cell.length_c   1.000
_cell.angle_alpha   90.00
_cell.angle_beta   90.00
_cell.angle_gamma   90.00
#
_symmetry.space_group_name_H-M   'P 1'
#
loop_
_entity.id
_entity.type
_entity.pdbx_description
1 polymer ?
#
loop_
_entity_poly.entity_id
_entity_poly.type
_entity_poly.pdbx_seq_one_letter_code
_entity_poly.pdbx_strand_id
1 'polypeptide(L)'
;DLDHPGDNDPSDHEVVWIEFDQNSRKVTGVYTYFHRALLSTEEAVKDANLHRQRARINVQWGGHGSLPLGWERLKPQVFYEKIGEKLKIKNMPERYQELSKGIKNPGHPLARNWPKRFEGSYKDFINFSQYVDSRKWLKKKRMVIISRWPNAVINRYFLAYNYFPKKQWPK
;
A
#
# COMPACT_ATOMS: atom_id res chain seq x y z
N ASP A 1 10.60 0.20 -0.87
CA ASP A 1 10.95 -0.01 0.55
C ASP A 1 12.44 0.25 0.72
N LEU A 2 12.79 1.24 1.52
CA LEU A 2 14.17 1.66 1.77
C LEU A 2 14.83 0.89 2.92
N ASP A 3 14.04 0.17 3.71
CA ASP A 3 14.53 -0.53 4.89
C ASP A 3 15.20 -1.87 4.54
N HIS A 4 14.96 -2.40 3.33
CA HIS A 4 15.22 -3.79 2.98
C HIS A 4 15.95 -3.95 1.63
N PRO A 5 17.19 -3.43 1.46
CA PRO A 5 17.90 -3.43 0.19
C PRO A 5 18.43 -4.78 -0.30
N GLY A 6 18.18 -5.89 0.41
CA GLY A 6 18.74 -7.20 0.06
C GLY A 6 18.37 -8.30 1.04
N ASP A 7 17.14 -8.28 1.58
CA ASP A 7 16.68 -9.33 2.48
C ASP A 7 16.35 -10.64 1.74
N ASN A 8 16.50 -10.68 0.41
CA ASN A 8 16.19 -11.81 -0.48
C ASN A 8 14.75 -12.33 -0.34
N ASP A 9 13.88 -11.59 0.35
CA ASP A 9 12.47 -11.90 0.42
C ASP A 9 11.84 -11.67 -0.97
N PRO A 10 10.75 -12.41 -1.30
CA PRO A 10 9.96 -12.08 -2.47
C PRO A 10 9.59 -10.59 -2.43
N SER A 11 9.66 -9.90 -3.57
CA SER A 11 9.51 -8.45 -3.53
C SER A 11 8.12 -8.09 -3.00
N ASP A 12 8.13 -7.31 -1.92
CA ASP A 12 6.90 -6.88 -1.30
C ASP A 12 6.14 -5.95 -2.26
N HIS A 13 4.88 -6.30 -2.52
CA HIS A 13 4.01 -5.50 -3.37
C HIS A 13 2.80 -5.05 -2.56
N GLU A 14 2.49 -3.78 -2.68
CA GLU A 14 1.32 -3.20 -2.04
C GLU A 14 0.06 -3.60 -2.81
N VAL A 15 -0.97 -4.02 -2.07
CA VAL A 15 -2.27 -4.41 -2.64
C VAL A 15 -3.34 -3.51 -2.06
N VAL A 16 -4.24 -3.10 -2.94
CA VAL A 16 -5.47 -2.39 -2.60
C VAL A 16 -6.65 -3.11 -3.23
N TRP A 17 -7.78 -3.11 -2.55
CA TRP A 17 -9.02 -3.71 -3.03
C TRP A 17 -10.09 -2.63 -3.11
N ILE A 18 -10.72 -2.53 -4.28
CA ILE A 18 -11.85 -1.65 -4.52
C ILE A 18 -13.06 -2.55 -4.77
N GLU A 19 -14.01 -2.53 -3.84
CA GLU A 19 -15.30 -3.19 -4.00
C GLU A 19 -16.29 -2.23 -4.64
N PHE A 20 -17.08 -2.73 -5.59
CA PHE A 20 -18.15 -1.98 -6.20
C PHE A 20 -19.37 -2.85 -6.44
N ASP A 21 -20.54 -2.24 -6.35
CA ASP A 21 -21.80 -2.86 -6.75
C ASP A 21 -21.86 -2.95 -8.27
N GLN A 22 -22.11 -4.14 -8.81
CA GLN A 22 -22.06 -4.38 -10.26
C GLN A 22 -23.20 -3.67 -11.01
N ASN A 23 -24.34 -3.45 -10.35
CA ASN A 23 -25.52 -2.85 -10.96
C ASN A 23 -25.40 -1.32 -11.04
N SER A 24 -25.23 -0.68 -9.87
CA SER A 24 -25.10 0.78 -9.75
C SER A 24 -23.71 1.29 -10.12
N ARG A 25 -22.72 0.41 -10.22
CA ARG A 25 -21.29 0.74 -10.43
C ARG A 25 -20.71 1.65 -9.36
N LYS A 26 -21.34 1.72 -8.19
CA LYS A 26 -20.88 2.51 -7.05
C LYS A 26 -19.83 1.74 -6.26
N VAL A 27 -18.77 2.41 -5.86
CA VAL A 27 -17.79 1.89 -4.90
C VAL A 27 -18.51 1.67 -3.57
N THR A 28 -18.38 0.47 -3.02
CA THR A 28 -18.96 0.07 -1.73
C THR A 28 -17.89 -0.23 -0.69
N GLY A 29 -16.64 -0.40 -1.09
CA GLY A 29 -15.54 -0.68 -0.19
C GLY A 29 -14.19 -0.23 -0.75
N VAL A 30 -13.36 0.35 0.11
CA VAL A 30 -11.96 0.70 -0.18
C VAL A 30 -11.11 0.10 0.91
N TYR A 31 -10.23 -0.82 0.52
CA TYR A 31 -9.36 -1.54 1.44
C TYR A 31 -7.91 -1.38 1.03
N THR A 32 -7.03 -1.16 1.99
CA THR A 32 -5.60 -1.05 1.75
C THR A 32 -4.83 -1.98 2.64
N TYR A 33 -3.69 -2.42 2.13
CA TYR A 33 -2.69 -3.13 2.91
C TYR A 33 -1.72 -2.12 3.51
N PHE A 34 -1.51 -2.14 4.82
CA PHE A 34 -0.55 -1.29 5.51
C PHE A 34 0.24 -2.13 6.50
N HIS A 35 1.48 -2.52 6.14
CA HIS A 35 2.36 -3.27 7.04
C HIS A 35 1.67 -4.49 7.66
N ARG A 36 1.03 -5.33 6.82
CA ARG A 36 0.18 -6.49 7.19
C ARG A 36 -1.19 -6.18 7.77
N ALA A 37 -1.46 -4.97 8.23
CA ALA A 37 -2.81 -4.58 8.64
C ALA A 37 -3.68 -4.33 7.40
N LEU A 38 -4.91 -4.80 7.48
CA LEU A 38 -5.94 -4.45 6.52
C LEU A 38 -6.69 -3.23 7.05
N LEU A 39 -6.72 -2.16 6.26
CA LEU A 39 -7.38 -0.90 6.64
C LEU A 39 -8.52 -0.59 5.68
N SER A 40 -9.60 -0.02 6.22
CA SER A 40 -10.73 0.49 5.44
C SER A 40 -11.44 1.58 6.22
N THR A 41 -12.06 2.51 5.49
CA THR A 41 -12.84 3.60 6.08
C THR A 41 -14.10 3.86 5.25
N GLU A 42 -15.16 4.31 5.91
CA GLU A 42 -16.35 4.79 5.19
C GLU A 42 -16.05 6.06 4.40
N GLU A 43 -15.15 6.91 4.91
CA GLU A 43 -14.84 8.18 4.25
C GLU A 43 -14.12 7.96 2.92
N ALA A 44 -13.29 6.94 2.80
CA ALA A 44 -12.70 6.58 1.50
C ALA A 44 -13.76 6.14 0.49
N VAL A 45 -14.82 5.45 0.92
CA VAL A 45 -15.95 5.07 0.06
C VAL A 45 -16.78 6.29 -0.35
N LYS A 46 -17.11 7.16 0.61
CA LYS A 46 -17.86 8.41 0.35
C LYS A 46 -17.10 9.31 -0.61
N ASP A 47 -15.80 9.50 -0.38
CA ASP A 47 -14.92 10.27 -1.26
C ASP A 47 -14.83 9.68 -2.67
N ALA A 48 -14.65 8.36 -2.79
CA ALA A 48 -14.62 7.70 -4.10
C ALA A 48 -15.91 7.95 -4.89
N ASN A 49 -17.07 7.84 -4.22
CA ASN A 49 -18.37 8.07 -4.86
C ASN A 49 -18.55 9.52 -5.34
N LEU A 50 -18.06 10.50 -4.59
CA LEU A 50 -18.04 11.91 -5.00
C LEU A 50 -17.08 12.17 -6.17
N HIS A 51 -16.03 11.36 -6.29
CA HIS A 51 -14.96 11.53 -7.28
C HIS A 51 -15.05 10.54 -8.45
N ARG A 52 -16.24 10.36 -9.02
CA ARG A 52 -16.46 9.49 -10.20
C ARG A 52 -16.02 8.04 -9.96
N GLN A 53 -16.31 7.52 -8.77
CA GLN A 53 -15.99 6.14 -8.37
C GLN A 53 -14.47 5.87 -8.30
N ARG A 54 -13.67 6.92 -8.05
CA ARG A 54 -12.20 6.83 -7.98
C ARG A 54 -11.74 6.96 -6.54
N ALA A 55 -11.35 5.84 -5.95
CA ALA A 55 -10.77 5.84 -4.61
C ALA A 55 -9.40 6.54 -4.59
N ARG A 56 -9.21 7.44 -3.61
CA ARG A 56 -7.91 7.98 -3.25
C ARG A 56 -7.17 6.98 -2.36
N ILE A 57 -5.95 6.63 -2.75
CA ILE A 57 -5.02 5.83 -1.96
C ILE A 57 -3.79 6.67 -1.67
N ASN A 58 -3.46 6.83 -0.40
CA ASN A 58 -2.24 7.50 0.05
C ASN A 58 -1.13 6.45 0.16
N VAL A 59 0.04 6.72 -0.41
CA VAL A 59 1.18 5.79 -0.39
C VAL A 59 2.27 6.36 0.51
N GLN A 60 2.73 5.55 1.45
CA GLN A 60 3.80 5.92 2.36
C GLN A 60 5.11 6.15 1.61
N TRP A 61 5.78 7.27 1.87
CA TRP A 61 7.13 7.51 1.34
C TRP A 61 8.14 6.55 1.98
N GLY A 62 9.05 6.00 1.19
CA GLY A 62 10.20 5.22 1.67
C GLY A 62 9.89 3.83 2.24
N GLY A 63 8.64 3.54 2.60
CA GLY A 63 8.20 2.23 3.09
C GLY A 63 7.32 1.46 2.09
N HIS A 64 6.65 0.44 2.61
CA HIS A 64 5.63 -0.34 1.93
C HIS A 64 4.32 -0.20 2.73
N GLY A 65 3.42 0.65 2.25
CA GLY A 65 2.18 0.91 2.97
C GLY A 65 1.22 1.80 2.21
N SER A 66 0.00 1.30 2.06
CA SER A 66 -1.12 2.01 1.45
C SER A 66 -2.15 2.37 2.52
N LEU A 67 -2.62 3.61 2.50
CA LEU A 67 -3.54 4.18 3.49
C LEU A 67 -4.82 4.68 2.78
N PRO A 68 -6.01 4.40 3.32
CA PRO A 68 -7.25 4.97 2.82
C PRO A 68 -7.37 6.42 3.28
N LEU A 69 -8.31 7.18 2.73
CA LEU A 69 -8.70 8.47 3.30
C LEU A 69 -9.24 8.27 4.73
N GLY A 70 -8.88 9.15 5.68
CA GLY A 70 -9.32 9.02 7.08
C GLY A 70 -8.51 8.00 7.88
N TRP A 71 -7.34 7.60 7.41
CA TRP A 71 -6.45 6.68 8.11
C TRP A 71 -6.00 7.18 9.50
N GLU A 72 -6.03 8.49 9.73
CA GLU A 72 -5.54 9.16 10.94
C GLU A 72 -6.24 8.67 12.22
N ARG A 73 -7.49 8.24 12.08
CA ARG A 73 -8.34 7.71 13.18
C ARG A 73 -8.21 6.20 13.36
N LEU A 74 -7.47 5.51 12.48
CA LEU A 74 -7.27 4.07 12.57
C LEU A 74 -6.16 3.73 13.57
N LYS A 75 -6.34 2.60 14.28
CA LYS A 75 -5.34 2.00 15.16
C LYS A 75 -4.94 0.66 14.54
N PRO A 76 -3.94 0.65 13.64
CA PRO A 76 -3.67 -0.54 12.85
C PRO A 76 -3.13 -1.67 13.73
N GLN A 77 -3.64 -2.88 13.50
CA GLN A 77 -3.29 -4.10 14.22
C GLN A 77 -3.22 -5.28 13.25
N VAL A 78 -2.40 -6.28 13.58
CA VAL A 78 -2.21 -7.50 12.80
C VAL A 78 -2.48 -8.69 13.69
N PHE A 79 -3.33 -9.60 13.23
CA PHE A 79 -3.55 -10.88 13.90
C PHE A 79 -2.48 -11.89 13.45
N TYR A 80 -1.80 -12.49 14.41
CA TYR A 80 -0.79 -13.52 14.18
C TYR A 80 -1.36 -14.87 14.57
N GLU A 81 -1.82 -15.64 13.58
CA GLU A 81 -2.46 -16.95 13.78
C GLU A 81 -1.60 -17.91 14.62
N LYS A 82 -0.28 -17.91 14.41
CA LYS A 82 0.67 -18.78 15.13
C LYS A 82 0.65 -18.60 16.65
N ILE A 83 0.34 -17.39 17.12
CA ILE A 83 0.32 -17.05 18.55
C ILE A 83 -1.08 -16.66 19.04
N GLY A 84 -2.09 -16.61 18.16
CA GLY A 84 -3.47 -16.29 18.52
C GLY A 84 -3.71 -14.84 18.97
N GLU A 85 -2.78 -13.92 18.70
CA GLU A 85 -2.81 -12.56 19.25
C GLU A 85 -2.86 -11.46 18.20
N LYS A 86 -3.45 -10.32 18.58
CA LYS A 86 -3.40 -9.08 17.79
C LYS A 86 -2.27 -8.18 18.30
N LEU A 87 -1.30 -7.90 17.44
CA LEU A 87 -0.21 -6.99 17.75
C LEU A 87 -0.43 -5.64 17.07
N LYS A 88 -0.15 -4.57 17.82
CA LYS A 88 -0.10 -3.22 17.27
C LYS A 88 1.06 -3.12 16.29
N ILE A 89 0.84 -2.42 15.17
CA ILE A 89 1.92 -2.08 14.25
C ILE A 89 2.28 -0.60 14.35
N LYS A 90 3.52 -0.28 13.94
CA LYS A 90 4.04 1.09 13.96
C LYS A 90 3.13 2.02 13.16
N ASN A 91 2.77 3.13 13.76
CA ASN A 91 1.95 4.17 13.14
C ASN A 91 2.80 5.14 12.30
N MET A 92 2.15 6.07 11.60
CA MET A 92 2.84 7.04 10.74
C MET A 92 3.88 7.91 11.48
N PRO A 93 3.64 8.40 12.71
CA PRO A 93 4.67 9.08 13.50
C PRO A 93 5.91 8.24 13.77
N GLU A 94 5.75 6.98 14.21
CA GLU A 94 6.86 6.05 14.47
C GLU A 94 7.64 5.80 13.17
N ARG A 95 6.94 5.57 12.06
CA ARG A 95 7.55 5.37 10.75
C ARG A 95 8.29 6.60 10.23
N TYR A 96 7.74 7.81 10.43
CA TYR A 96 8.41 9.05 10.08
C TYR A 96 9.75 9.18 10.81
N GLN A 97 9.79 8.87 12.12
CA GLN A 97 11.03 8.92 12.89
C GLN A 97 12.09 7.96 12.35
N GLU A 98 11.71 6.76 11.91
CA GLU A 98 12.62 5.79 11.30
C GLU A 98 13.16 6.29 9.96
N LEU A 99 12.26 6.67 9.06
CA LEU A 99 12.60 7.09 7.70
C LEU A 99 13.36 8.41 7.66
N SER A 100 13.26 9.24 8.71
CA SER A 100 14.04 10.47 8.87
C SER A 100 15.48 10.20 9.34
N LYS A 101 15.73 9.09 10.05
CA LYS A 101 17.10 8.68 10.43
C LYS A 101 17.87 8.17 9.22
N GLY A 102 17.17 7.50 8.31
CA GLY A 102 17.67 7.07 7.01
C GLY A 102 17.61 5.57 6.80
N ILE A 103 18.13 5.12 5.66
CA ILE A 103 18.05 3.72 5.23
C ILE A 103 18.82 2.79 6.18
N LYS A 104 18.27 1.60 6.46
CA LYS A 104 18.84 0.66 7.43
C LYS A 104 20.24 0.15 7.06
N ASN A 105 20.51 -0.06 5.77
CA ASN A 105 21.80 -0.58 5.29
C ASN A 105 22.35 0.26 4.13
N PRO A 106 22.91 1.45 4.42
CA PRO A 106 23.38 2.37 3.39
C PRO A 106 24.61 1.88 2.61
N GLY A 107 25.35 0.92 3.16
CA GLY A 107 26.48 0.29 2.50
C GLY A 107 26.11 -0.80 1.50
N HIS A 108 24.84 -1.22 1.45
CA HIS A 108 24.42 -2.30 0.55
C HIS A 108 24.53 -1.87 -0.92
N PRO A 109 25.12 -2.69 -1.82
CA PRO A 109 25.30 -2.31 -3.23
C PRO A 109 24.01 -1.89 -3.94
N LEU A 110 22.88 -2.55 -3.63
CA LEU A 110 21.58 -2.21 -4.20
C LEU A 110 21.01 -0.87 -3.70
N ALA A 111 21.43 -0.40 -2.52
CA ALA A 111 20.96 0.84 -1.93
C ALA A 111 21.73 2.09 -2.39
N ARG A 112 22.79 1.93 -3.19
CA ARG A 112 23.73 3.01 -3.54
C ARG A 112 23.06 4.25 -4.12
N ASN A 113 22.01 4.05 -4.91
CA ASN A 113 21.28 5.11 -5.60
C ASN A 113 19.88 5.35 -5.01
N TRP A 114 19.58 4.80 -3.83
CA TRP A 114 18.29 4.98 -3.19
C TRP A 114 18.21 6.32 -2.45
N PRO A 115 17.00 6.88 -2.27
CA PRO A 115 16.79 7.97 -1.31
C PRO A 115 17.35 7.60 0.07
N LYS A 116 18.12 8.50 0.69
CA LYS A 116 18.85 8.19 1.93
C LYS A 116 17.99 8.31 3.19
N ARG A 117 17.08 9.29 3.21
CA ARG A 117 16.15 9.59 4.31
C ARG A 117 15.06 10.53 3.84
N PHE A 118 14.01 10.68 4.64
CA PHE A 118 13.04 11.75 4.47
C PHE A 118 13.60 13.05 5.06
N GLU A 119 13.52 14.16 4.32
CA GLU A 119 14.12 15.45 4.73
C GLU A 119 13.10 16.51 5.17
N GLY A 120 11.80 16.25 4.98
CA GLY A 120 10.73 17.16 5.39
C GLY A 120 10.29 16.99 6.84
N SER A 121 9.36 17.84 7.27
CA SER A 121 8.70 17.70 8.57
C SER A 121 7.71 16.54 8.58
N TYR A 122 7.22 16.15 9.77
CA TYR A 122 6.14 15.17 9.87
C TYR A 122 4.87 15.60 9.11
N LYS A 123 4.59 16.91 9.08
CA LYS A 123 3.46 17.46 8.31
C LYS A 123 3.63 17.21 6.81
N ASP A 124 4.85 17.36 6.29
CA ASP A 124 5.16 17.09 4.89
C ASP A 124 5.03 15.60 4.57
N PHE A 125 5.48 14.74 5.50
CA PHE A 125 5.45 13.29 5.36
C PHE A 125 4.03 12.74 5.17
N ILE A 126 3.04 13.33 5.83
CA ILE A 126 1.63 12.91 5.77
C ILE A 126 0.78 13.75 4.81
N ASN A 127 1.38 14.70 4.07
CA ASN A 127 0.62 15.60 3.20
C ASN A 127 0.14 14.90 1.92
N PHE A 128 0.87 13.87 1.45
CA PHE A 128 0.58 13.14 0.21
C PHE A 128 0.33 14.07 -1.00
N SER A 129 1.12 15.13 -1.12
CA SER A 129 0.93 16.22 -2.09
C SER A 129 1.17 15.82 -3.55
N GLN A 130 1.87 14.71 -3.79
CA GLN A 130 2.15 14.22 -5.13
C GLN A 130 1.00 13.34 -5.64
N TYR A 131 0.24 13.87 -6.60
CA TYR A 131 -0.84 13.11 -7.23
C TYR A 131 -0.32 12.24 -8.38
N VAL A 132 -0.65 10.94 -8.34
CA VAL A 132 -0.34 9.98 -9.41
C VAL A 132 -1.64 9.47 -10.03
N ASP A 133 -1.86 9.77 -11.31
CA ASP A 133 -3.00 9.20 -12.05
C ASP A 133 -2.66 7.80 -12.57
N SER A 134 -3.15 6.77 -11.87
CA SER A 134 -2.92 5.36 -12.23
C SER A 134 -3.39 5.00 -13.64
N ARG A 135 -4.40 5.69 -14.20
CA ARG A 135 -4.94 5.41 -15.54
C ARG A 135 -3.89 5.54 -16.63
N LYS A 136 -3.00 6.54 -16.53
CA LYS A 136 -1.92 6.75 -17.51
C LYS A 136 -1.02 5.52 -17.59
N TRP A 137 -0.67 4.96 -16.44
CA TRP A 137 0.18 3.77 -16.33
C TRP A 137 -0.53 2.50 -16.76
N LEU A 138 -1.78 2.29 -16.32
CA LEU A 138 -2.58 1.13 -16.71
C LEU A 138 -2.78 1.08 -18.23
N LYS A 139 -3.05 2.24 -18.86
CA LYS A 139 -3.24 2.34 -20.32
C LYS A 139 -1.93 2.12 -21.08
N LYS A 140 -0.83 2.73 -20.62
CA LYS A 140 0.50 2.58 -21.24
C LYS A 140 1.01 1.13 -21.16
N LYS A 141 0.86 0.48 -20.00
CA LYS A 141 1.36 -0.88 -19.79
C LYS A 141 0.37 -1.97 -20.19
N ARG A 142 -0.88 -1.62 -20.54
CA ARG A 142 -1.97 -2.57 -20.83
C ARG A 142 -2.20 -3.59 -19.71
N MET A 143 -2.02 -3.17 -18.45
CA MET A 143 -2.07 -4.05 -17.27
C MET A 143 -3.46 -4.08 -16.63
N VAL A 144 -4.45 -4.61 -17.35
CA VAL A 144 -5.79 -4.84 -16.82
C VAL A 144 -6.26 -6.22 -17.26
N ILE A 145 -6.56 -7.09 -16.30
CA ILE A 145 -7.08 -8.44 -16.53
C ILE A 145 -8.25 -8.67 -15.57
N ILE A 146 -9.35 -9.22 -16.09
CA ILE A 146 -10.51 -9.64 -15.31
C ILE A 146 -10.34 -11.14 -15.04
N SER A 147 -10.35 -11.54 -13.77
CA SER A 147 -10.17 -12.94 -13.38
C SER A 147 -10.70 -13.20 -11.98
N ARG A 148 -11.08 -14.46 -11.71
CA ARG A 148 -11.40 -14.96 -10.37
C ARG A 148 -10.15 -15.31 -9.55
N TRP A 149 -8.97 -15.29 -10.18
CA TRP A 149 -7.70 -15.73 -9.60
C TRP A 149 -6.66 -14.60 -9.60
N PRO A 150 -6.84 -13.54 -8.79
CA PRO A 150 -6.00 -12.34 -8.86
C PRO A 150 -4.52 -12.64 -8.62
N ASN A 151 -4.20 -13.47 -7.61
CA ASN A 151 -2.81 -13.83 -7.30
C ASN A 151 -2.10 -14.53 -8.48
N ALA A 152 -2.79 -15.47 -9.14
CA ALA A 152 -2.21 -16.18 -10.28
C ALA A 152 -1.96 -15.23 -11.46
N VAL A 153 -2.90 -14.32 -11.71
CA VAL A 153 -2.80 -13.32 -12.78
C VAL A 153 -1.66 -12.34 -12.51
N ILE A 154 -1.58 -11.80 -11.29
CA ILE A 154 -0.52 -10.85 -10.91
C ILE A 154 0.85 -11.49 -11.07
N ASN A 155 1.02 -12.71 -10.54
CA ASN A 155 2.28 -13.45 -10.64
C ASN A 155 2.67 -13.77 -12.08
N ARG A 156 1.71 -14.22 -12.91
CA ARG A 156 2.00 -14.67 -14.28
C ARG A 156 2.20 -13.53 -15.27
N TYR A 157 1.47 -12.43 -15.12
CA TYR A 157 1.35 -11.41 -16.18
C TYR A 157 1.83 -10.02 -15.78
N PHE A 158 1.93 -9.68 -14.48
CA PHE A 158 2.17 -8.30 -14.07
C PHE A 158 3.50 -8.06 -13.36
N LEU A 159 4.00 -9.02 -12.59
CA LEU A 159 5.24 -8.86 -11.83
C LEU A 159 6.36 -9.66 -12.48
N ALA A 160 7.54 -9.04 -12.57
CA ALA A 160 8.73 -9.63 -13.19
C ALA A 160 9.73 -10.15 -12.14
N TYR A 161 9.31 -10.24 -10.88
CA TYR A 161 10.13 -10.56 -9.73
C TYR A 161 9.45 -11.62 -8.85
N ASN A 162 10.20 -12.17 -7.89
CA ASN A 162 9.72 -13.21 -6.99
C ASN A 162 8.46 -12.74 -6.22
N TYR A 163 7.35 -13.46 -6.36
CA TYR A 163 6.02 -13.07 -5.89
C TYR A 163 5.60 -13.83 -4.64
N PHE A 164 5.19 -13.11 -3.60
CA PHE A 164 4.53 -13.71 -2.45
C PHE A 164 3.02 -13.45 -2.47
N PRO A 165 2.16 -14.49 -2.62
CA PRO A 165 0.71 -14.28 -2.70
C PRO A 165 0.15 -13.62 -1.43
N LYS A 166 -0.60 -12.52 -1.61
CA LYS A 166 -1.36 -11.87 -0.53
C LYS A 166 -2.80 -12.36 -0.49
N LYS A 167 -3.56 -11.93 0.52
CA LYS A 167 -4.99 -12.25 0.66
C LYS A 167 -5.73 -11.89 -0.64
N GLN A 168 -6.51 -12.82 -1.21
CA GLN A 168 -7.19 -12.55 -2.49
C GLN A 168 -8.25 -11.46 -2.35
N TRP A 169 -9.02 -11.50 -1.26
CA TRP A 169 -10.05 -10.52 -0.94
C TRP A 169 -10.08 -10.22 0.56
N PRO A 170 -10.31 -8.97 0.99
CA PRO A 170 -10.26 -8.55 2.39
C PRO A 170 -11.33 -9.18 3.29
N LYS A 171 -12.52 -9.47 2.75
CA LYS A 171 -13.62 -10.12 3.46
C LYS A 171 -13.44 -11.62 3.52
#